data_AF-A0A8B7TTT1-F1
#
_entry.id   AF-A0A8B7TTT1-F1
#
_cell.length_a   1.000
_cell.length_b   1.000
_cell.length_c   1.000
_cell.angle_alpha   90.00
_cell.angle_beta   90.00
_cell.angle_gamma   90.00
#
_symmetry.space_group_name_H-M   'P 1'
#
loop_
_entity.id
_entity.type
_entity.pdbx_description
1 polymer ?
#
loop_
_entity_poly.entity_id
_entity_poly.type
_entity_poly.pdbx_seq_one_letter_code
_entity_poly.pdbx_strand_id
1 'polypeptide(L)'
;MTHKLLCRFLTLDSFDAMFREANHNVSAPYGRITLHVFWELNYDFLPNYCYNGSTNRFVRTVLPFSQEFQRDKQPNAQPQYLHGSKVGCFVFVLQFLSL
;
A
#
# COMPACT_ATOMS: atom_id res chain seq x y z
N MET A 1 4.77 14.22 4.67
CA MET A 1 5.80 15.00 5.39
C MET A 1 6.69 15.79 4.43
N THR A 2 7.23 15.15 3.38
CA THR A 2 8.08 15.79 2.37
C THR A 2 7.45 17.03 1.73
N HIS A 3 6.20 16.95 1.30
CA HIS A 3 5.45 18.09 0.74
C HIS A 3 5.42 19.31 1.68
N LYS A 4 5.16 19.11 2.98
CA LYS A 4 5.15 20.18 3.99
C LYS A 4 6.52 20.86 4.16
N LEU A 5 7.62 20.12 4.01
CA LEU A 5 8.97 20.69 4.10
C LEU A 5 9.31 21.53 2.86
N LEU A 6 8.93 21.05 1.68
CA LEU A 6 9.16 21.76 0.41
C LEU A 6 8.29 23.02 0.28
N CYS A 7 7.04 22.97 0.75
CA CYS A 7 6.12 24.11 0.72
C CYS A 7 6.60 25.33 1.54
N ARG A 8 7.64 25.18 2.37
CA ARG A 8 8.26 26.32 3.05
C ARG A 8 9.03 27.24 2.11
N PHE A 9 9.47 26.71 0.97
CA PHE A 9 10.34 27.41 0.02
C PHE A 9 9.77 27.45 -1.40
N LEU A 10 8.82 26.57 -1.72
CA LEU A 10 8.22 26.43 -3.04
C LEU A 10 6.70 26.49 -2.94
N THR A 11 6.04 27.07 -3.94
CA THR A 11 4.59 26.97 -4.11
C THR A 11 4.27 25.69 -4.89
N LEU A 12 3.65 24.74 -4.21
CA LEU A 12 3.20 23.46 -4.79
C LEU A 12 1.69 23.35 -4.66
N ASP A 13 1.07 22.54 -5.52
CA ASP A 13 -0.34 22.16 -5.37
C ASP A 13 -0.60 21.51 -4.01
N SER A 14 -1.83 21.57 -3.54
CA SER A 14 -2.18 20.96 -2.26
C SER A 14 -1.90 19.46 -2.28
N PHE A 15 -1.41 18.93 -1.15
CA PHE A 15 -1.11 17.50 -1.06
C PHE A 15 -2.33 16.61 -1.35
N ASP A 16 -3.54 17.05 -0.96
CA ASP A 16 -4.78 16.32 -1.24
C ASP A 16 -5.09 16.28 -2.74
N ALA A 17 -4.87 17.37 -3.47
CA ALA A 17 -5.03 17.39 -4.93
C ALA A 17 -4.05 16.42 -5.61
N MET A 18 -2.75 16.49 -5.26
CA MET A 18 -1.73 15.58 -5.79
C MET A 18 -2.04 14.11 -5.46
N PHE A 19 -2.50 13.83 -4.24
CA PHE A 19 -2.84 12.48 -3.80
C PHE A 19 -4.04 11.92 -4.54
N ARG A 20 -5.12 12.71 -4.68
CA ARG A 20 -6.31 12.30 -5.43
C ARG A 20 -5.98 12.06 -6.89
N GLU A 21 -5.16 12.90 -7.50
CA GLU A 21 -4.72 12.72 -8.88
C GLU A 21 -3.95 11.41 -9.05
N ALA A 22 -2.93 11.15 -8.22
CA ALA A 22 -2.15 9.90 -8.27
C ALA A 22 -3.02 8.65 -8.00
N ASN A 23 -4.02 8.78 -7.13
CA ASN A 23 -5.00 7.74 -6.83
C ASN A 23 -6.09 7.60 -7.93
N HIS A 24 -6.06 8.42 -8.98
CA HIS A 24 -7.11 8.53 -10.01
C HIS A 24 -8.52 8.77 -9.41
N ASN A 25 -8.57 9.47 -8.29
CA ASN A 25 -9.79 9.77 -7.52
C ASN A 25 -10.23 11.23 -7.68
N VAL A 26 -10.08 11.75 -8.90
CA VAL A 26 -10.50 13.12 -9.28
C VAL A 26 -11.73 13.05 -10.19
N SER A 27 -11.64 12.24 -11.26
CA SER A 27 -12.72 12.03 -12.22
C SER A 27 -13.54 10.77 -11.97
N ALA A 28 -13.03 9.85 -11.14
CA ALA A 28 -13.70 8.60 -10.79
C ALA A 28 -14.09 8.58 -9.29
N PRO A 29 -15.20 7.90 -8.94
CA PRO A 29 -15.72 7.84 -7.56
C PRO A 29 -14.88 6.93 -6.64
N TYR A 30 -14.11 6.00 -7.21
CA TYR A 30 -13.25 5.08 -6.48
C TYR A 30 -11.83 5.17 -7.01
N GLY A 31 -10.88 5.49 -6.13
CA GLY A 31 -9.47 5.51 -6.47
C GLY A 31 -8.85 4.12 -6.59
N ARG A 32 -7.65 4.09 -7.16
CA ARG A 32 -6.81 2.88 -7.33
C ARG A 32 -6.63 2.12 -6.01
N ILE A 33 -6.44 2.82 -4.90
CA ILE A 33 -6.27 2.20 -3.58
C ILE A 33 -7.53 1.43 -3.17
N THR A 34 -8.71 2.03 -3.28
CA THR A 34 -9.99 1.39 -2.91
C THR A 34 -10.25 0.17 -3.76
N LEU A 35 -10.04 0.28 -5.08
CA LEU A 35 -10.19 -0.84 -6.00
C LEU A 35 -9.19 -1.97 -5.69
N HIS A 36 -7.95 -1.62 -5.34
CA HIS A 36 -6.93 -2.61 -4.98
C HIS A 36 -7.25 -3.33 -3.66
N VAL A 37 -7.79 -2.62 -2.66
CA VAL A 37 -8.28 -3.25 -1.42
C VAL A 37 -9.38 -4.26 -1.72
N PHE A 38 -10.36 -3.90 -2.56
CA PHE A 38 -11.42 -4.83 -2.95
C PHE A 38 -10.87 -6.05 -3.70
N TRP A 39 -9.90 -5.85 -4.59
CA TRP A 39 -9.23 -6.92 -5.30
C TRP A 39 -8.52 -7.89 -4.34
N GLU A 40 -7.70 -7.37 -3.42
CA GLU A 40 -6.99 -8.18 -2.42
C GLU A 40 -7.96 -8.89 -1.46
N LEU A 41 -9.09 -8.26 -1.13
CA LEU A 41 -10.14 -8.91 -0.33
C LEU A 41 -10.69 -10.15 -1.03
N ASN A 42 -11.03 -10.01 -2.32
CA ASN A 42 -11.67 -11.07 -3.10
C ASN A 42 -10.70 -12.23 -3.44
N TYR A 43 -9.46 -11.91 -3.83
CA TYR A 43 -8.52 -12.90 -4.35
C TYR A 43 -7.56 -13.50 -3.30
N ASP A 44 -7.27 -12.79 -2.20
CA ASP A 44 -6.34 -13.27 -1.17
C ASP A 44 -7.01 -13.38 0.20
N PHE A 45 -7.59 -12.30 0.71
CA PHE A 45 -8.06 -12.26 2.10
C PHE A 45 -9.16 -13.29 2.41
N LEU A 46 -10.26 -13.28 1.66
CA LEU A 46 -11.40 -14.17 1.89
C LEU A 46 -11.04 -15.67 1.78
N PRO A 47 -10.33 -16.14 0.74
CA PRO A 47 -9.98 -17.55 0.64
C PRO A 47 -8.83 -17.98 1.56
N ASN A 48 -7.91 -17.08 1.90
CA ASN A 48 -6.65 -17.47 2.55
C ASN A 48 -6.53 -17.06 4.02
N TYR A 49 -7.49 -16.34 4.61
CA TYR A 49 -7.38 -15.91 6.02
C TYR A 49 -8.50 -16.46 6.89
N CYS A 50 -8.13 -16.94 8.08
CA CYS A 50 -9.05 -17.39 9.12
C CYS A 50 -9.06 -16.40 10.27
N TYR A 51 -10.25 -16.06 10.76
CA TYR A 51 -10.42 -15.17 11.90
C TYR A 51 -10.23 -15.89 13.24
N ASN A 52 -9.35 -15.37 14.10
CA ASN A 52 -9.21 -15.81 15.48
C ASN A 52 -9.94 -14.83 16.42
N GLY A 53 -11.09 -15.25 16.95
CA GLY A 53 -11.90 -14.43 17.85
C GLY A 53 -11.27 -14.15 19.21
N SER A 54 -10.28 -14.93 19.65
CA SER A 54 -9.59 -14.69 20.92
C SER A 54 -8.55 -13.57 20.82
N THR A 55 -7.93 -13.40 19.65
CA THR A 55 -6.89 -12.38 19.42
C THR A 55 -7.37 -11.22 18.55
N ASN A 56 -8.59 -11.29 18.01
CA ASN A 56 -9.17 -10.35 17.04
C ASN A 56 -8.25 -10.13 15.82
N ARG A 57 -7.59 -11.20 15.35
CA ARG A 57 -6.65 -11.17 14.21
C ARG A 57 -7.00 -12.21 13.17
N PHE A 58 -6.71 -11.88 11.91
CA PHE A 58 -6.77 -12.80 10.79
C PHE A 58 -5.40 -13.44 10.56
N VAL A 59 -5.36 -14.76 10.40
CA VAL A 59 -4.12 -15.52 10.16
C VAL A 59 -4.26 -16.31 8.87
N ARG A 60 -3.20 -16.37 8.08
CA ARG A 60 -3.19 -17.10 6.81
C ARG A 60 -3.37 -18.60 7.06
N THR A 61 -4.27 -19.24 6.33
CA THR A 61 -4.50 -20.69 6.39
C THR A 61 -3.37 -21.46 5.73
N VAL A 62 -3.16 -22.70 6.19
CA VAL A 62 -2.11 -23.61 5.69
C VAL A 62 -2.55 -24.37 4.43
N LEU A 63 -3.86 -24.47 4.20
CA LEU A 63 -4.45 -25.16 3.06
C LEU A 63 -4.93 -24.11 2.05
N PRO A 64 -4.30 -23.99 0.86
CA PRO A 64 -4.75 -23.03 -0.15
C PRO A 64 -6.11 -23.47 -0.67
N PHE A 65 -7.16 -22.73 -0.32
CA PHE A 65 -8.51 -22.92 -0.88
C PHE A 65 -8.69 -22.24 -2.24
N SER A 66 -7.70 -21.44 -2.67
CA SER A 66 -7.68 -20.72 -3.96
C SER A 66 -6.30 -20.85 -4.63
N GLN A 67 -6.27 -20.74 -5.96
CA GLN A 67 -5.03 -20.69 -6.73
C GLN A 67 -4.20 -19.46 -6.34
N GLU A 68 -2.88 -19.63 -6.29
CA GLU A 68 -1.97 -18.50 -6.10
C GLU A 68 -2.09 -17.55 -7.29
N PHE A 69 -2.53 -16.32 -7.02
CA PHE A 69 -2.61 -15.28 -8.01
C PHE A 69 -1.22 -14.66 -8.22
N GLN A 70 -0.70 -14.76 -9.45
CA GLN A 70 0.59 -14.15 -9.79
C GLN A 70 0.46 -12.63 -9.83
N ARG A 71 1.10 -11.94 -8.89
CA ARG A 71 1.16 -10.47 -8.86
C ARG A 71 2.33 -9.98 -9.72
N ASP A 72 2.07 -9.00 -10.56
CA ASP A 72 3.13 -8.34 -11.33
C ASP A 72 4.06 -7.56 -10.39
N LYS A 73 5.37 -7.82 -10.53
CA LYS A 73 6.37 -7.11 -9.74
C LYS A 73 6.57 -5.71 -10.29
N GLN A 74 6.37 -4.71 -9.44
CA GLN A 74 6.63 -3.31 -9.79
C GLN A 74 8.13 -3.08 -10.04
N PRO A 75 8.49 -2.24 -11.02
CA PRO A 75 9.88 -1.91 -11.30
C PRO A 75 10.50 -1.13 -10.13
N ASN A 76 11.80 -1.35 -9.89
CA ASN A 76 12.52 -0.65 -8.82
C ASN A 76 12.63 0.84 -9.13
N ALA A 77 12.11 1.68 -8.23
CA ALA A 77 12.29 3.12 -8.28
C ALA A 77 13.59 3.56 -7.57
N GLN A 78 14.09 4.75 -7.89
CA GLN A 78 15.22 5.32 -7.15
C GLN A 78 14.81 5.59 -5.69
N PRO A 79 15.71 5.41 -4.70
CA PRO A 79 15.37 5.53 -3.28
C PRO A 79 14.73 6.86 -2.87
N GLN A 80 15.04 7.94 -3.61
CA GLN A 80 14.52 9.29 -3.42
C GLN A 80 12.99 9.36 -3.57
N TYR A 81 12.41 8.54 -4.44
CA TYR A 81 10.97 8.44 -4.67
C TYR A 81 10.26 7.52 -3.66
N LEU A 82 11.02 6.87 -2.77
CA LEU A 82 10.53 5.96 -1.75
C LEU A 82 10.76 6.59 -0.36
N HIS A 83 11.76 6.10 0.38
CA HIS A 83 12.09 6.54 1.74
C HIS A 83 13.39 7.36 1.81
N GLY A 84 13.78 8.00 0.70
CA GLY A 84 14.92 8.90 0.60
C GLY A 84 16.26 8.21 0.34
N SER A 85 16.59 7.16 1.10
CA SER A 85 17.86 6.42 0.98
C SER A 85 17.66 4.91 1.00
N LYS A 86 18.69 4.15 0.57
CA LYS A 86 18.67 2.68 0.65
C LYS A 86 18.44 2.19 2.08
N VAL A 87 19.09 2.83 3.06
CA VAL A 87 18.94 2.50 4.49
C VAL A 87 17.53 2.83 4.96
N GLY A 88 16.98 3.97 4.56
CA GLY A 88 15.60 4.36 4.89
C GLY A 88 14.57 3.34 4.37
N CYS A 89 14.73 2.88 3.12
CA CYS A 89 13.86 1.83 2.59
C CYS A 89 13.99 0.52 3.36
N PHE A 90 15.21 0.10 3.71
CA PHE A 90 15.45 -1.13 4.45
C PHE A 90 14.81 -1.13 5.84
N VAL A 91 15.02 -0.04 6.61
CA VAL A 91 14.43 0.11 7.95
C VAL A 91 12.91 0.11 7.90
N PHE A 92 12.31 0.81 6.93
CA PHE A 92 10.86 0.83 6.77
C PHE A 92 10.31 -0.58 6.51
N VAL A 93 10.92 -1.35 5.59
CA VAL A 93 10.49 -2.73 5.29
C VAL A 93 10.58 -3.64 6.52
N LEU A 94 11.66 -3.54 7.30
CA LEU A 94 11.82 -4.35 8.52
C LEU A 94 10.75 -4.07 9.57
N GLN A 95 10.31 -2.82 9.68
CA GLN A 95 9.27 -2.44 10.64
C GLN A 95 7.93 -3.15 10.34
N PHE A 96 7.60 -3.39 9.07
CA PHE A 96 6.39 -4.10 8.67
C PHE A 96 6.50 -5.63 8.77
N LEU A 97 7.71 -6.19 8.73
CA LEU A 97 7.95 -7.62 8.95
C LEU A 97 7.89 -8.03 10.43
N SER A 98 7.94 -7.06 11.34
CA SER A 98 7.99 -7.29 12.79
C SER A 98 6.62 -7.24 13.48
N LEU A 99 5.53 -7.03 12.72
CA LEU A 99 4.14 -6.88 13.20
C LEU A 99 3.27 -8.05 12.74
#